data_AF-A0A382SM54-F1
#
_entry.id   AF-A0A382SM54-F1
#
_cell.length_a   1.000
_cell.length_b   1.000
_cell.length_c   1.000
_cell.angle_alpha   90.00
_cell.angle_beta   90.00
_cell.angle_gamma   90.00
#
_symmetry.space_group_name_H-M   'P 1'
#
loop_
_entity.id
_entity.type
_entity.pdbx_description
1 polymer ?
#
loop_
_entity_poly.entity_id
_entity_poly.type
_entity_poly.pdbx_seq_one_letter_code
_entity_poly.pdbx_strand_id
1 'polypeptide(L)'
;MSETKENAPWVTFRPEIKVLDCTVRDGGLINNHLFEDDFVKAVYDTAIEAGIDYMELGYKASKTQFARKEHGDWKFCDEDSMRRVIGDNDSKLKLTAMADAGKTDYKTDILPAEQSVLDCIRVAT
;
A
#
# COMPACT_ATOMS: atom_id res chain seq x y z
N MET A 1 3.50 -29.19 38.68
CA MET A 1 4.16 -28.93 37.38
C MET A 1 3.04 -28.86 36.36
N SER A 2 2.71 -27.67 35.83
CA SER A 2 1.66 -27.54 34.83
C SER A 2 2.24 -27.95 33.48
N GLU A 3 1.67 -28.97 32.85
CA GLU A 3 1.97 -29.33 31.46
C GLU A 3 1.70 -28.13 30.56
N THR A 4 2.76 -27.63 29.93
CA THR A 4 2.67 -26.71 28.81
C THR A 4 1.99 -27.48 27.68
N LYS A 5 0.78 -27.10 27.32
CA LYS A 5 0.12 -27.60 26.11
C LYS A 5 1.04 -27.32 24.93
N GLU A 6 1.55 -28.37 24.28
CA GLU A 6 2.23 -28.26 22.99
C GLU A 6 1.21 -27.73 21.97
N ASN A 7 1.20 -26.41 21.77
CA ASN A 7 0.57 -25.82 20.62
C ASN A 7 1.24 -26.45 19.39
N ALA A 8 0.42 -26.97 18.48
CA ALA A 8 0.90 -27.72 17.32
C ALA A 8 2.09 -26.99 16.65
N PRO A 9 3.22 -27.68 16.39
CA PRO A 9 4.49 -27.04 16.03
C PRO A 9 4.48 -26.23 14.72
N TRP A 10 3.39 -26.30 13.95
CA TRP A 10 3.16 -25.54 12.72
C TRP A 10 2.35 -24.25 12.90
N VAL A 11 1.70 -24.01 14.04
CA VAL A 11 1.03 -22.74 14.34
C VAL A 11 1.92 -21.93 15.29
N THR A 12 3.01 -21.40 14.74
CA THR A 12 3.94 -20.55 15.48
C THR A 12 3.86 -19.12 14.95
N PHE A 13 3.84 -18.13 15.86
CA PHE A 13 3.94 -16.72 15.51
C PHE A 13 5.41 -16.32 15.47
N ARG A 14 5.84 -15.68 14.37
CA ARG A 14 7.21 -15.16 14.21
C ARG A 14 7.14 -13.64 14.13
N PRO A 15 7.46 -12.90 15.21
CA PRO A 15 7.32 -11.45 15.26
C PRO A 15 8.21 -10.71 14.24
N GLU A 16 9.24 -11.38 13.72
CA GLU A 16 10.14 -10.85 12.70
C GLU A 16 9.51 -10.87 11.29
N ILE A 17 8.50 -11.71 11.06
CA ILE A 17 7.78 -11.74 9.78
C ILE A 17 6.85 -10.53 9.73
N LYS A 18 7.02 -9.74 8.68
CA LYS A 18 6.19 -8.59 8.38
C LYS A 18 5.27 -8.89 7.22
N VAL A 19 3.99 -8.60 7.39
CA VAL A 19 2.97 -8.83 6.35
C VAL A 19 2.72 -7.52 5.62
N LEU A 20 2.80 -7.58 4.30
CA LEU A 20 2.43 -6.49 3.40
C LEU A 20 1.20 -6.91 2.61
N ASP A 21 0.09 -6.20 2.81
CA ASP A 21 -1.08 -6.30 1.95
C ASP A 21 -0.83 -5.50 0.67
N CYS A 22 -1.02 -6.13 -0.50
CA CYS A 22 -0.91 -5.46 -1.79
C CYS A 22 -2.19 -5.59 -2.62
N THR A 23 -3.33 -5.73 -1.95
CA THR A 23 -4.64 -5.95 -2.57
C THR A 23 -4.99 -4.82 -3.52
N VAL A 24 -4.83 -3.55 -3.11
CA VAL A 24 -5.20 -2.40 -3.95
C VAL A 24 -4.22 -2.23 -5.12
N ARG A 25 -2.91 -2.39 -4.88
CA ARG A 25 -1.89 -2.27 -5.94
C ARG A 25 -1.98 -3.40 -6.97
N ASP A 26 -1.90 -4.65 -6.53
CA ASP A 26 -1.84 -5.81 -7.42
C ASP A 26 -3.22 -6.15 -8.00
N GLY A 27 -4.28 -6.02 -7.17
CA GLY A 27 -5.66 -6.10 -7.63
C GLY A 27 -6.04 -4.97 -8.58
N GLY A 28 -5.33 -3.83 -8.57
CA GLY A 28 -5.54 -2.75 -9.54
C GLY A 28 -5.37 -3.21 -10.99
N LEU A 29 -4.58 -4.26 -11.24
CA LEU A 29 -4.36 -4.81 -12.58
C LEU A 29 -5.64 -5.35 -13.23
N ILE A 30 -6.62 -5.83 -12.45
CA ILE A 30 -7.86 -6.41 -13.00
C ILE A 30 -8.91 -5.37 -13.41
N ASN A 31 -8.83 -4.14 -12.88
CA ASN A 31 -9.82 -3.08 -13.14
C ASN A 31 -9.14 -1.74 -13.50
N ASN A 32 -7.97 -1.78 -14.11
CA ASN A 32 -7.20 -0.60 -14.47
C ASN A 32 -7.01 0.40 -13.30
N HIS A 33 -6.94 -0.08 -12.05
CA HIS A 33 -6.79 0.73 -10.83
C HIS A 33 -7.93 1.75 -10.60
N LEU A 34 -9.11 1.48 -11.16
CA LEU A 34 -10.35 2.24 -10.95
C LEU A 34 -11.12 1.74 -9.72
N PHE A 35 -10.44 1.65 -8.57
CA PHE A 35 -11.14 1.40 -7.31
C PHE A 35 -11.77 2.69 -6.79
N GLU A 36 -12.99 2.59 -6.27
CA GLU A 36 -13.65 3.68 -5.58
C GLU A 36 -12.97 3.94 -4.21
N ASP A 37 -13.04 5.19 -3.74
CA ASP A 37 -12.44 5.61 -2.47
C ASP A 37 -12.91 4.75 -1.28
N ASP A 38 -14.21 4.44 -1.21
CA ASP A 38 -14.79 3.64 -0.13
C ASP A 38 -14.21 2.21 -0.09
N PHE A 39 -13.88 1.64 -1.25
CA PHE A 39 -13.24 0.33 -1.30
C PHE A 39 -11.83 0.39 -0.74
N VAL A 40 -11.04 1.37 -1.16
CA VAL A 40 -9.66 1.53 -0.66
C VAL A 40 -9.66 1.85 0.84
N LYS A 41 -10.62 2.66 1.31
CA LYS A 41 -10.82 2.93 2.73
C LYS A 41 -11.13 1.67 3.52
N ALA A 42 -12.02 0.83 3.01
CA ALA A 42 -12.38 -0.42 3.67
C ALA A 42 -11.19 -1.38 3.77
N VAL A 43 -10.36 -1.49 2.73
CA VAL A 43 -9.12 -2.29 2.80
C VAL A 43 -8.14 -1.71 3.81
N TYR A 44 -7.96 -0.40 3.83
CA TYR A 44 -7.10 0.29 4.81
C TYR A 44 -7.55 0.04 6.25
N ASP A 45 -8.84 0.23 6.55
CA ASP A 45 -9.38 -0.03 7.89
C ASP A 45 -9.24 -1.51 8.27
N THR A 46 -9.49 -2.41 7.33
CA THR A 46 -9.32 -3.85 7.55
C THR A 46 -7.86 -4.21 7.84
N ALA A 47 -6.90 -3.61 7.13
CA ALA A 47 -5.48 -3.84 7.35
C ALA A 47 -5.04 -3.39 8.76
N ILE A 48 -5.56 -2.25 9.23
CA ILE A 48 -5.32 -1.78 10.61
C ILE A 48 -5.89 -2.77 11.63
N GLU A 49 -7.17 -3.12 11.50
CA GLU A 49 -7.85 -4.01 12.46
C GLU A 49 -7.26 -5.43 12.46
N ALA A 50 -6.75 -5.90 11.32
CA ALA A 50 -6.07 -7.18 11.19
C ALA A 50 -4.61 -7.16 11.69
N GLY A 51 -4.07 -5.99 12.05
CA GLY A 51 -2.68 -5.85 12.51
C GLY A 51 -1.65 -6.08 11.42
N ILE A 52 -1.97 -5.75 10.16
CA ILE A 52 -1.04 -5.80 9.03
C ILE A 52 0.07 -4.76 9.22
N ASP A 53 1.30 -5.11 8.86
CA ASP A 53 2.45 -4.21 9.05
C ASP A 53 2.55 -3.15 7.95
N TYR A 54 2.24 -3.52 6.70
CA TYR A 54 2.31 -2.63 5.53
C TYR A 54 1.10 -2.79 4.61
N MET A 55 0.62 -1.69 4.03
CA MET A 55 -0.39 -1.70 2.96
C MET A 55 0.13 -0.95 1.74
N GLU A 56 0.03 -1.59 0.57
CA GLU A 56 0.42 -1.00 -0.71
C GLU A 56 -0.78 -0.44 -1.45
N LEU A 57 -0.86 0.90 -1.51
CA LEU A 57 -2.00 1.64 -2.05
C LEU A 57 -2.07 1.61 -3.58
N GLY A 58 -0.94 1.44 -4.27
CA GLY A 58 -0.92 1.53 -5.71
C GLY A 58 0.46 1.80 -6.30
N TYR A 59 0.49 2.51 -7.44
CA TYR A 59 1.70 2.82 -8.20
C TYR A 59 2.03 4.31 -8.17
N LYS A 60 3.29 4.65 -8.49
CA LYS A 60 3.76 6.00 -8.84
C LYS A 60 3.99 6.11 -10.34
N ALA A 61 2.95 5.89 -11.16
CA ALA A 61 3.11 5.89 -12.61
C ALA A 61 3.34 7.30 -13.19
N SER A 62 4.17 7.40 -14.21
CA SER A 62 4.47 8.67 -14.89
C SER A 62 3.23 9.19 -15.62
N LYS A 63 2.86 10.44 -15.32
CA LYS A 63 1.76 11.18 -15.95
C LYS A 63 1.97 11.46 -17.45
N THR A 64 3.20 11.27 -17.95
CA THR A 64 3.52 11.37 -19.39
C THR A 64 3.30 10.07 -20.16
N GLN A 65 3.24 8.93 -19.45
CA GLN A 65 3.08 7.60 -20.04
C GLN A 65 1.68 7.04 -19.84
N PHE A 66 0.98 7.46 -18.78
CA PHE A 66 -0.33 6.96 -18.41
C PHE A 66 -1.31 8.12 -18.22
N ALA A 67 -2.55 7.93 -18.70
CA ALA A 67 -3.62 8.90 -18.50
C ALA A 67 -4.45 8.57 -17.26
N ARG A 68 -4.61 9.54 -16.35
CA ARG A 68 -5.44 9.37 -15.13
C ARG A 68 -6.87 8.94 -15.43
N LYS A 69 -7.46 9.46 -16.50
CA LYS A 69 -8.82 9.09 -16.93
C LYS A 69 -8.98 7.59 -17.22
N GLU A 70 -7.90 6.93 -17.65
CA GLU A 70 -7.94 5.52 -18.05
C GLU A 70 -7.53 4.58 -16.91
N HIS A 71 -6.74 5.08 -15.95
CA HIS A 71 -6.13 4.25 -14.91
C HIS A 71 -6.47 4.63 -13.47
N GLY A 72 -7.32 5.63 -13.25
CA GLY A 72 -7.73 6.03 -11.90
C GLY A 72 -6.61 6.61 -11.04
N ASP A 73 -6.96 6.99 -9.82
CA ASP A 73 -6.05 7.66 -8.88
C ASP A 73 -4.98 6.70 -8.33
N TRP A 74 -5.34 5.43 -8.12
CA TRP A 74 -4.46 4.42 -7.51
C TRP A 74 -3.32 3.96 -8.43
N LYS A 75 -3.35 4.35 -9.71
CA LYS A 75 -2.19 4.19 -10.60
C LYS A 75 -1.10 5.24 -10.37
N PHE A 76 -1.45 6.39 -9.80
CA PHE A 76 -0.54 7.53 -9.59
C PHE A 76 -0.24 7.76 -8.11
N CYS A 77 -1.17 7.42 -7.22
CA CYS A 77 -1.07 7.61 -5.78
C CYS A 77 -0.47 8.99 -5.44
N ASP A 78 -1.05 10.05 -6.01
CA ASP A 78 -0.70 11.41 -5.62
C ASP A 78 -1.10 11.64 -4.16
N GLU A 79 -0.40 12.52 -3.46
CA GLU A 79 -0.64 12.82 -2.04
C GLU A 79 -2.09 13.17 -1.76
N ASP A 80 -2.70 14.04 -2.57
CA ASP A 80 -4.10 14.45 -2.39
C ASP A 80 -5.07 13.27 -2.50
N SER A 81 -4.84 12.34 -3.43
CA SER A 81 -5.68 11.15 -3.60
C SER A 81 -5.55 10.20 -2.42
N MET A 82 -4.33 10.00 -1.91
CA MET A 82 -4.11 9.17 -0.72
C MET A 82 -4.74 9.84 0.51
N ARG A 83 -4.39 11.10 0.79
CA ARG A 83 -4.86 11.85 1.97
C ARG A 83 -6.38 12.01 2.02
N ARG A 84 -7.05 12.08 0.86
CA ARG A 84 -8.51 12.07 0.79
C ARG A 84 -9.14 10.84 1.45
N VAL A 85 -8.46 9.68 1.38
CA VAL A 85 -8.98 8.40 1.89
C VAL A 85 -8.42 8.08 3.27
N ILE A 86 -7.12 8.26 3.47
CA ILE A 86 -6.41 7.80 4.68
C ILE A 86 -5.95 8.94 5.61
N GLY A 87 -6.19 10.21 5.24
CA GLY A 87 -5.71 11.36 6.01
C GLY A 87 -4.19 11.40 6.12
N ASP A 88 -3.70 11.75 7.31
CA ASP A 88 -2.27 11.73 7.66
C ASP A 88 -1.77 10.35 8.14
N ASN A 89 -2.62 9.31 8.09
CA ASN A 89 -2.36 7.97 8.61
C ASN A 89 -1.86 7.96 10.07
N ASP A 90 -2.72 8.36 11.02
CA ASP A 90 -2.44 8.29 12.47
C ASP A 90 -2.61 6.85 13.01
N SER A 91 -1.92 5.89 12.38
CA SER A 91 -1.99 4.47 12.72
C SER A 91 -0.60 3.82 12.73
N LYS A 92 -0.53 2.54 13.15
CA LYS A 92 0.72 1.77 13.08
C LYS A 92 0.97 1.13 11.71
N LEU A 93 -0.03 1.12 10.83
CA LEU A 93 0.06 0.56 9.49
C LEU A 93 0.98 1.44 8.67
N LYS A 94 2.03 0.85 8.10
CA LYS A 94 2.91 1.57 7.19
C LYS A 94 2.38 1.54 5.77
N LEU A 95 2.53 2.63 5.04
CA LEU A 95 1.97 2.77 3.71
C LEU A 95 3.05 2.70 2.64
N THR A 96 2.75 2.00 1.57
CA THR A 96 3.67 1.83 0.45
C THR A 96 3.03 2.12 -0.89
N ALA A 97 3.85 2.50 -1.86
CA ALA A 97 3.49 2.52 -3.26
C ALA A 97 4.62 1.91 -4.10
N MET A 98 4.29 1.39 -5.27
CA MET A 98 5.23 0.79 -6.19
C MET A 98 5.70 1.79 -7.25
N ALA A 99 7.01 1.92 -7.41
CA ALA A 99 7.64 2.64 -8.51
C ALA A 99 8.24 1.63 -9.49
N ASP A 100 7.70 1.57 -10.70
CA ASP A 100 8.24 0.75 -11.78
C ASP A 100 9.39 1.50 -12.46
N ALA A 101 10.55 0.85 -12.58
CA ALA A 101 11.69 1.39 -13.30
C ALA A 101 11.33 1.67 -14.77
N GLY A 102 11.60 2.90 -15.23
CA GLY A 102 11.25 3.35 -16.59
C GLY A 102 9.80 3.78 -16.79
N LYS A 103 8.90 3.51 -15.82
CA LYS A 103 7.47 3.89 -15.87
C LYS A 103 7.07 4.90 -14.80
N THR A 104 8.01 5.31 -13.95
CA THR A 104 7.86 6.32 -12.89
C THR A 104 8.77 7.50 -13.18
N ASP A 105 8.29 8.74 -13.09
CA ASP A 105 9.18 9.91 -13.05
C ASP A 105 9.61 10.16 -11.61
N TYR A 106 10.65 9.44 -11.16
CA TYR A 106 11.09 9.46 -9.76
C TYR A 106 11.53 10.84 -9.25
N LYS A 107 11.81 11.80 -10.15
CA LYS A 107 12.20 13.17 -9.76
C LYS A 107 11.01 14.02 -9.36
N THR A 108 9.81 13.66 -9.82
CA THR A 108 8.59 14.46 -9.64
C THR A 108 7.50 13.68 -8.90
N ASP A 109 7.38 12.38 -9.14
CA ASP A 109 6.33 11.52 -8.57
C ASP A 109 6.71 10.92 -7.20
N ILE A 110 8.01 10.93 -6.84
CA ILE A 110 8.50 10.52 -5.51
C ILE A 110 8.98 11.77 -4.78
N LEU A 111 8.23 12.17 -3.74
CA LEU A 111 8.50 13.36 -2.94
C LEU A 111 9.52 13.08 -1.81
N PRO A 112 10.10 14.13 -1.21
CA PRO A 112 10.79 13.99 0.07
C PRO A 112 9.90 13.32 1.12
N ALA A 113 10.50 12.48 1.97
CA ALA A 113 9.75 11.64 2.90
C ALA A 113 8.87 12.46 3.87
N GLU A 114 9.37 13.60 4.33
CA GLU A 114 8.63 14.51 5.22
C GLU A 114 7.40 15.18 4.57
N GLN A 115 7.25 15.05 3.24
CA GLN A 115 6.14 15.59 2.47
C GLN A 115 5.15 14.49 2.03
N SER A 116 5.42 13.22 2.36
CA SER A 116 4.62 12.08 1.92
C SER A 116 4.00 11.32 3.08
N VAL A 117 2.80 10.78 2.86
CA VAL A 117 2.19 9.77 3.77
C VAL A 117 2.80 8.37 3.61
N LEU A 118 3.65 8.16 2.61
CA LEU A 118 4.24 6.85 2.30
C LEU A 118 5.51 6.62 3.13
N ASP A 119 5.55 5.50 3.85
CA ASP A 119 6.71 5.05 4.62
C ASP A 119 7.77 4.36 3.76
N CYS A 120 7.36 3.77 2.63
CA CYS A 120 8.25 3.00 1.77
C CYS A 120 7.81 3.04 0.30
N ILE A 121 8.77 3.28 -0.59
CA ILE A 121 8.58 3.05 -2.02
C ILE A 121 9.22 1.70 -2.39
N ARG A 122 8.41 0.81 -2.94
CA ARG A 122 8.89 -0.48 -3.48
C ARG A 122 9.26 -0.28 -4.95
N VAL A 123 10.49 -0.61 -5.33
CA VAL A 123 10.95 -0.45 -6.71
C VAL A 123 10.91 -1.78 -7.43
N ALA A 124 10.16 -1.86 -8.54
CA ALA A 124 10.17 -3.00 -9.44
C ALA A 124 11.09 -2.70 -10.62
N THR A 125 11.94 -3.68 -10.99
CA THR A 125 12.99 -3.56 -12.02
C THR A 125 12.79 -4.52 -13.17
#